data_AF-A0AAP6HIX7-F1
#
_entry.id   AF-A0AAP6HIX7-F1
#
_cell.length_a   1.000
_cell.length_b   1.000
_cell.length_c   1.000
_cell.angle_alpha   90.00
_cell.angle_beta   90.00
_cell.angle_gamma   90.00
#
_symmetry.space_group_name_H-M   'P 1'
#
loop_
_entity.id
_entity.type
_entity.pdbx_description
1 polymer ?
#
loop_
_entity_poly.entity_id
_entity_poly.type
_entity_poly.pdbx_seq_one_letter_code
_entity_poly.pdbx_strand_id
1 'polypeptide(L)'
;MNRILTLLSFLIFTNLCFSQTKGIEKNVNFTKNYISKHKGKTTINIPEVSELVNIIMALHKDAEKDNNMFDTKTDYYKEVKNYFAPYRTHPILDTIQKYISDIKYYDQYGANMFSRESYGYYYALKMNACTYEFSNDGKIKNNGTVKEVAKGWYMFDPMKDIKLFEDFARKSNFRKFYKNHKNYYNGLITTYNQLNPVQKMQKWLDNKFGFGYGSYAIYFSPLVNGAHSTQRFEDNGFTQTMMFINRAELDKEYSKTINELLESRVVFTEIDHNYVNPVSDRHLEKIKYSFSNLEKWAMSDVLTTYNSAYKVFNEYMTFAVYSLYILDNYKEDEFKEYLPMLEKKMVEQRKFIKFKEFNRTFIEKYRLNKNIKPDELYIYMLNWAENINKK
;
A
#
# COMPACT_ATOMS: atom_id res chain seq x y z
N MET A 1 -57.98 6.00 64.56
CA MET A 1 -56.51 6.14 64.61
C MET A 1 -55.92 4.99 63.81
N ASN A 2 -55.43 5.27 62.61
CA ASN A 2 -54.36 4.57 61.89
C ASN A 2 -54.45 4.93 60.40
N ARG A 3 -53.46 5.72 59.97
CA ARG A 3 -53.19 6.08 58.58
C ARG A 3 -52.78 4.82 57.83
N ILE A 4 -53.43 4.50 56.71
CA ILE A 4 -52.97 3.49 55.77
C ILE A 4 -52.63 4.17 54.46
N LEU A 5 -51.37 3.97 54.06
CA LEU A 5 -50.71 4.45 52.85
C LEU A 5 -51.38 3.91 51.59
N THR A 6 -51.52 4.80 50.61
CA THR A 6 -51.79 4.55 49.20
C THR A 6 -50.59 3.86 48.55
N LEU A 7 -50.80 2.73 47.88
CA LEU A 7 -49.86 2.21 46.89
C LEU A 7 -50.65 1.58 45.73
N LEU A 8 -50.66 2.29 44.60
CA LEU A 8 -51.14 1.84 43.30
C LEU A 8 -50.30 0.64 42.83
N SER A 9 -50.96 -0.44 42.41
CA SER A 9 -50.36 -1.48 41.58
C SER A 9 -51.06 -1.49 40.23
N PHE A 10 -50.30 -1.14 39.19
CA PHE A 10 -50.69 -1.13 37.78
C PHE A 10 -50.51 -2.55 37.20
N LEU A 11 -51.55 -3.08 36.55
CA LEU A 11 -51.44 -4.14 35.55
C LEU A 11 -50.83 -3.57 34.27
N ILE A 12 -49.74 -4.14 33.77
CA ILE A 12 -49.32 -3.96 32.37
C ILE A 12 -48.89 -5.31 31.79
N PHE A 13 -49.55 -5.67 30.69
CA PHE A 13 -49.33 -6.83 29.83
C PHE A 13 -47.87 -6.92 29.34
N THR A 14 -47.33 -8.14 29.35
CA THR A 14 -46.07 -8.51 28.69
C THR A 14 -46.25 -8.50 27.17
N ASN A 15 -45.66 -7.51 26.49
CA ASN A 15 -45.36 -7.59 25.06
C ASN A 15 -43.85 -7.87 24.91
N LEU A 16 -43.52 -9.09 24.51
CA LEU A 16 -42.20 -9.51 24.04
C LEU A 16 -41.90 -8.81 22.71
N CYS A 17 -41.21 -7.67 22.77
CA CYS A 17 -40.61 -7.06 21.60
C CYS A 17 -39.25 -7.72 21.34
N PHE A 18 -39.20 -8.67 20.40
CA PHE A 18 -37.94 -9.06 19.76
C PHE A 18 -37.44 -7.87 18.93
N SER A 19 -36.62 -7.02 19.54
CA SER A 19 -35.81 -6.09 18.77
C SER A 19 -34.70 -6.91 18.12
N GLN A 20 -34.87 -7.27 16.83
CA GLN A 20 -33.75 -7.71 16.01
C GLN A 20 -32.76 -6.56 15.96
N THR A 21 -31.65 -6.70 16.67
CA THR A 21 -30.46 -5.90 16.41
C THR A 21 -30.08 -6.18 14.95
N LYS A 22 -30.36 -5.23 14.04
CA LYS A 22 -29.76 -5.23 12.71
C LYS A 22 -28.25 -5.14 12.94
N GLY A 23 -27.57 -6.28 12.95
CA GLY A 23 -26.12 -6.33 13.06
C GLY A 23 -25.53 -5.45 11.98
N ILE A 24 -24.57 -4.60 12.35
CA ILE A 24 -23.81 -3.80 11.38
C ILE A 24 -23.22 -4.78 10.38
N GLU A 25 -23.60 -4.61 9.12
CA GLU A 25 -23.19 -5.54 8.07
C GLU A 25 -21.66 -5.53 7.95
N LYS A 26 -21.04 -6.71 8.02
CA LYS A 26 -19.58 -6.83 8.02
C LYS A 26 -18.98 -6.27 6.72
N ASN A 27 -17.84 -5.58 6.80
CA ASN A 27 -17.16 -5.01 5.63
C ASN A 27 -16.48 -6.08 4.75
N VAL A 28 -16.04 -7.17 5.35
CA VAL A 28 -15.31 -8.27 4.70
C VAL A 28 -16.08 -9.59 4.89
N ASN A 29 -16.10 -10.41 3.83
CA ASN A 29 -16.71 -11.73 3.83
C ASN A 29 -15.81 -12.73 3.07
N PHE A 30 -14.86 -13.31 3.79
CA PHE A 30 -14.00 -14.37 3.26
C PHE A 30 -14.71 -15.71 3.40
N THR A 31 -15.43 -16.10 2.34
CA THR A 31 -16.09 -17.40 2.24
C THR A 31 -15.08 -18.55 2.30
N LYS A 32 -15.53 -19.75 2.68
CA LYS A 32 -14.68 -20.97 2.66
C LYS A 32 -14.00 -21.18 1.29
N ASN A 33 -14.73 -20.93 0.20
CA ASN A 33 -14.20 -21.02 -1.16
C ASN A 33 -13.07 -20.01 -1.39
N TYR A 34 -13.28 -18.74 -1.01
CA TYR A 34 -12.26 -17.69 -1.12
C TYR A 34 -10.99 -18.07 -0.34
N ILE A 35 -11.14 -18.47 0.93
CA ILE A 35 -10.02 -18.89 1.77
C ILE A 35 -9.26 -20.05 1.14
N SER A 36 -9.95 -21.08 0.64
CA SER A 36 -9.30 -22.24 0.01
C SER A 36 -8.46 -21.87 -1.22
N LYS A 37 -8.90 -20.84 -1.96
CA LYS A 37 -8.19 -20.36 -3.16
C LYS A 37 -6.95 -19.54 -2.82
N HIS A 38 -7.01 -18.74 -1.76
CA HIS A 38 -6.01 -17.71 -1.46
C HIS A 38 -5.07 -18.03 -0.29
N LYS A 39 -5.41 -18.98 0.59
CA LYS A 39 -4.58 -19.32 1.75
C LYS A 39 -3.18 -19.78 1.34
N GLY A 40 -2.16 -19.13 1.91
CA GLY A 40 -0.75 -19.42 1.65
C GLY A 40 -0.27 -19.05 0.23
N LYS A 41 -1.03 -18.23 -0.50
CA LYS A 41 -0.69 -17.82 -1.87
C LYS A 41 -0.66 -16.30 -1.98
N THR A 42 0.25 -15.82 -2.80
CA THR A 42 0.19 -14.45 -3.32
C THR A 42 -0.51 -14.45 -4.67
N THR A 43 -1.38 -13.47 -4.89
CA THR A 43 -2.00 -13.22 -6.19
C THR A 43 -1.59 -11.85 -6.70
N ILE A 44 -1.32 -11.73 -8.00
CA ILE A 44 -0.96 -10.48 -8.67
C ILE A 44 -1.91 -10.30 -9.84
N ASN A 45 -2.64 -9.17 -9.87
CA ASN A 45 -3.71 -8.96 -10.85
C ASN A 45 -3.79 -7.50 -11.32
N ILE A 46 -4.35 -7.32 -12.52
CA ILE A 46 -4.81 -6.03 -13.06
C ILE A 46 -6.32 -6.16 -13.34
N PRO A 47 -7.21 -5.97 -12.34
CA PRO A 47 -8.65 -6.17 -12.50
C PRO A 47 -9.26 -5.20 -13.52
N GLU A 48 -10.28 -5.64 -14.29
CA GLU A 48 -10.88 -4.84 -15.38
C GLU A 48 -11.48 -3.51 -14.88
N VAL A 49 -12.26 -3.52 -13.79
CA VAL A 49 -12.83 -2.28 -13.22
C VAL A 49 -11.76 -1.41 -12.56
N SER A 50 -10.75 -2.02 -11.93
CA SER A 50 -9.62 -1.27 -11.38
C SER A 50 -8.84 -0.54 -12.47
N GLU A 51 -8.62 -1.17 -13.62
CA GLU A 51 -7.95 -0.52 -14.76
C GLU A 51 -8.80 0.58 -15.39
N LEU A 52 -10.12 0.39 -15.51
CA LEU A 52 -11.04 1.46 -15.94
C LEU A 52 -10.86 2.72 -15.09
N VAL A 53 -10.87 2.54 -13.77
CA VAL A 53 -10.75 3.62 -12.80
C VAL A 53 -9.38 4.30 -12.90
N ASN A 54 -8.29 3.53 -13.00
CA ASN A 54 -6.94 4.08 -13.18
C ASN A 54 -6.80 4.86 -14.49
N ILE A 55 -7.37 4.37 -15.60
CA ILE A 55 -7.41 5.09 -16.88
C ILE A 55 -8.14 6.42 -16.71
N ILE A 56 -9.34 6.41 -16.15
CA ILE A 56 -10.13 7.63 -15.97
C ILE A 56 -9.39 8.66 -15.11
N MET A 57 -8.70 8.23 -14.04
CA MET A 57 -7.86 9.12 -13.24
C MET A 57 -6.64 9.63 -14.02
N ALA A 58 -5.97 8.79 -14.81
CA ALA A 58 -4.81 9.18 -15.61
C ALA A 58 -5.16 10.10 -16.79
N LEU A 59 -6.44 10.15 -17.20
CA LEU A 59 -6.97 11.13 -18.16
C LEU A 59 -7.20 12.52 -17.53
N HIS A 60 -6.88 12.72 -16.25
CA HIS A 60 -6.89 14.04 -15.62
C HIS A 60 -5.99 15.03 -16.38
N LYS A 61 -6.42 16.28 -16.51
CA LYS A 61 -5.73 17.31 -17.31
C LYS A 61 -4.31 17.62 -16.83
N ASP A 62 -4.08 17.47 -15.53
CA ASP A 62 -2.79 17.72 -14.88
C ASP A 62 -2.01 16.43 -14.57
N ALA A 63 -2.41 15.27 -15.13
CA ALA A 63 -1.74 13.99 -14.85
C ALA A 63 -0.24 14.00 -15.20
N GLU A 64 0.15 14.64 -16.31
CA GLU A 64 1.55 14.75 -16.75
C GLU A 64 2.39 15.70 -15.87
N LYS A 65 1.73 16.56 -15.09
CA LYS A 65 2.41 17.48 -14.18
C LYS A 65 2.73 16.81 -12.85
N ASP A 66 1.93 15.84 -12.40
CA ASP A 66 2.18 15.14 -11.15
C ASP A 66 3.33 14.11 -11.32
N ASN A 67 4.27 14.12 -10.38
CA ASN A 67 5.48 13.29 -10.47
C ASN A 67 5.39 11.94 -9.74
N ASN A 68 4.28 11.61 -9.07
CA ASN A 68 4.20 10.46 -8.15
C ASN A 68 2.93 9.60 -8.28
N MET A 69 1.78 10.19 -8.56
CA MET A 69 0.49 9.50 -8.71
C MET A 69 0.41 8.69 -10.00
N PHE A 70 0.82 9.28 -11.13
CA PHE A 70 0.65 8.70 -12.46
C PHE A 70 1.98 8.41 -13.16
N ASP A 71 2.08 7.25 -13.79
CA ASP A 71 3.19 6.93 -14.71
C ASP A 71 2.80 7.37 -16.13
N THR A 72 3.15 8.62 -16.47
CA THR A 72 2.78 9.27 -17.74
C THR A 72 3.85 9.17 -18.82
N LYS A 73 4.97 8.47 -18.55
CA LYS A 73 6.11 8.40 -19.47
C LYS A 73 6.06 7.19 -20.41
N THR A 74 5.14 6.26 -20.17
CA THR A 74 5.03 5.00 -20.91
C THR A 74 4.33 5.15 -22.25
N ASP A 75 4.65 4.24 -23.19
CA ASP A 75 3.89 4.16 -24.44
C ASP A 75 2.44 3.74 -24.21
N TYR A 76 2.18 2.94 -23.18
CA TYR A 76 0.81 2.60 -22.77
C TYR A 76 0.02 3.85 -22.33
N TYR A 77 0.62 4.76 -21.55
CA TYR A 77 -0.04 6.02 -21.22
C TYR A 77 -0.38 6.85 -22.48
N LYS A 78 0.55 6.94 -23.44
CA LYS A 78 0.32 7.65 -24.70
C LYS A 78 -0.85 7.02 -25.48
N GLU A 79 -0.91 5.70 -25.54
CA GLU A 79 -2.02 4.99 -26.18
C GLU A 79 -3.35 5.25 -25.47
N VAL A 80 -3.39 5.15 -24.14
CA VAL A 80 -4.57 5.50 -23.33
C VAL A 80 -5.00 6.95 -23.62
N LYS A 81 -4.06 7.89 -23.60
CA LYS A 81 -4.31 9.32 -23.86
C LYS A 81 -4.99 9.52 -25.21
N ASN A 82 -4.52 8.82 -26.24
CA ASN A 82 -4.99 8.91 -27.61
C ASN A 82 -6.34 8.20 -27.82
N TYR A 83 -6.47 6.97 -27.35
CA TYR A 83 -7.69 6.16 -27.51
C TYR A 83 -8.90 6.82 -26.87
N PHE A 84 -8.71 7.40 -25.66
CA PHE A 84 -9.79 8.03 -24.91
C PHE A 84 -9.92 9.54 -25.15
N ALA A 85 -9.14 10.13 -26.08
CA ALA A 85 -9.21 11.55 -26.40
C ALA A 85 -10.63 12.05 -26.78
N PRO A 86 -11.45 11.31 -27.54
CA PRO A 86 -12.81 11.74 -27.87
C PRO A 86 -13.76 11.87 -26.67
N TYR A 87 -13.39 11.32 -25.51
CA TYR A 87 -14.25 11.24 -24.32
C TYR A 87 -13.78 12.15 -23.18
N ARG A 88 -12.91 13.14 -23.46
CA ARG A 88 -12.33 14.05 -22.46
C ARG A 88 -13.34 14.94 -21.75
N THR A 89 -14.53 15.14 -22.34
CA THR A 89 -15.64 15.89 -21.77
C THR A 89 -16.68 15.01 -21.09
N HIS A 90 -16.39 13.72 -20.88
CA HIS A 90 -17.31 12.82 -20.21
C HIS A 90 -17.50 13.24 -18.73
N PRO A 91 -18.73 13.25 -18.18
CA PRO A 91 -19.01 13.77 -16.83
C PRO A 91 -18.19 13.12 -15.70
N ILE A 92 -17.74 11.87 -15.87
CA ILE A 92 -16.85 11.24 -14.88
C ILE A 92 -15.53 11.99 -14.71
N LEU A 93 -15.00 12.58 -15.79
CA LEU A 93 -13.75 13.35 -15.73
C LEU A 93 -13.92 14.68 -15.01
N ASP A 94 -15.13 15.25 -15.02
CA ASP A 94 -15.46 16.41 -14.18
C ASP A 94 -15.48 16.01 -12.70
N THR A 95 -16.03 14.83 -12.38
CA THR A 95 -15.98 14.27 -11.02
C THR A 95 -14.53 14.06 -10.57
N ILE A 96 -13.67 13.45 -11.41
CA ILE A 96 -12.25 13.29 -11.06
C ILE A 96 -11.56 14.64 -10.85
N GLN A 97 -11.74 15.60 -11.75
CA GLN A 97 -11.12 16.92 -11.63
C GLN A 97 -11.58 17.69 -10.38
N LYS A 98 -12.83 17.49 -9.97
CA LYS A 98 -13.37 18.08 -8.75
C LYS A 98 -12.65 17.59 -7.50
N TYR A 99 -12.32 16.29 -7.42
CA TYR A 99 -11.79 15.67 -6.21
C TYR A 99 -10.27 15.42 -6.23
N ILE A 100 -9.66 15.42 -7.42
CA ILE A 100 -8.20 15.41 -7.60
C ILE A 100 -7.79 16.78 -8.13
N SER A 101 -7.76 17.76 -7.25
CA SER A 101 -7.45 19.17 -7.56
C SER A 101 -6.11 19.61 -6.97
N ASP A 102 -5.75 20.87 -7.23
CA ASP A 102 -4.74 21.60 -6.46
C ASP A 102 -3.32 21.01 -6.53
N ILE A 103 -2.82 20.83 -7.75
CA ILE A 103 -1.41 20.49 -7.96
C ILE A 103 -0.50 21.66 -7.57
N LYS A 104 0.55 21.36 -6.80
CA LYS A 104 1.52 22.35 -6.31
C LYS A 104 2.93 21.78 -6.37
N TYR A 105 3.91 22.67 -6.50
CA TYR A 105 5.32 22.31 -6.34
C TYR A 105 5.64 22.15 -4.85
N TYR A 106 6.28 21.04 -4.50
CA TYR A 106 6.76 20.74 -3.16
C TYR A 106 8.28 20.75 -3.18
N ASP A 107 8.89 21.81 -2.64
CA ASP A 107 10.36 21.98 -2.57
C ASP A 107 11.04 20.75 -1.98
N GLN A 108 10.42 20.14 -0.96
CA GLN A 108 10.90 18.94 -0.28
C GLN A 108 11.08 17.71 -1.16
N TYR A 109 10.35 17.64 -2.27
CA TYR A 109 10.44 16.53 -3.21
C TYR A 109 11.05 16.96 -4.54
N GLY A 110 11.32 18.25 -4.73
CA GLY A 110 11.68 18.81 -6.04
C GLY A 110 10.65 18.47 -7.12
N ALA A 111 9.36 18.40 -6.75
CA ALA A 111 8.33 17.76 -7.56
C ALA A 111 6.97 18.44 -7.44
N ASN A 112 6.20 18.41 -8.53
CA ASN A 112 4.79 18.78 -8.53
C ASN A 112 3.95 17.58 -8.09
N MET A 113 3.07 17.79 -7.13
CA MET A 113 2.16 16.75 -6.62
C MET A 113 0.78 17.33 -6.34
N PHE A 114 -0.24 16.50 -6.44
CA PHE A 114 -1.57 16.86 -5.93
C PHE A 114 -1.61 16.98 -4.40
N SER A 115 -2.61 17.69 -3.89
CA SER A 115 -2.81 17.87 -2.45
C SER A 115 -3.04 16.55 -1.70
N ARG A 116 -2.86 16.56 -0.37
CA ARG A 116 -3.16 15.40 0.48
C ARG A 116 -4.62 14.93 0.36
N GLU A 117 -5.56 15.86 0.21
CA GLU A 117 -6.98 15.53 0.03
C GLU A 117 -7.21 14.81 -1.30
N SER A 118 -6.59 15.30 -2.37
CA SER A 118 -6.62 14.70 -3.71
C SER A 118 -6.03 13.29 -3.70
N TYR A 119 -4.92 13.08 -3.00
CA TYR A 119 -4.37 11.74 -2.76
C TYR A 119 -5.33 10.85 -1.97
N GLY A 120 -6.03 11.40 -0.97
CA GLY A 120 -7.06 10.66 -0.21
C GLY A 120 -8.17 10.12 -1.11
N TYR A 121 -8.71 10.95 -2.01
CA TYR A 121 -9.71 10.51 -2.99
C TYR A 121 -9.13 9.47 -3.97
N TYR A 122 -7.95 9.74 -4.53
CA TYR A 122 -7.25 8.82 -5.44
C TYR A 122 -7.04 7.44 -4.81
N TYR A 123 -6.51 7.37 -3.59
CA TYR A 123 -6.30 6.11 -2.88
C TYR A 123 -7.62 5.40 -2.65
N ALA A 124 -8.64 6.10 -2.14
CA ALA A 124 -9.92 5.49 -1.87
C ALA A 124 -10.56 4.88 -3.13
N LEU A 125 -10.54 5.62 -4.23
CA LEU A 125 -11.10 5.18 -5.50
C LEU A 125 -10.32 4.00 -6.11
N LYS A 126 -8.99 4.12 -6.21
CA LYS A 126 -8.10 3.04 -6.72
C LYS A 126 -8.28 1.75 -5.91
N MET A 127 -8.31 1.86 -4.58
CA MET A 127 -8.37 0.73 -3.68
C MET A 127 -9.74 0.05 -3.68
N ASN A 128 -10.82 0.84 -3.67
CA ASN A 128 -12.17 0.27 -3.68
C ASN A 128 -12.47 -0.44 -4.99
N ALA A 129 -12.00 0.08 -6.14
CA ALA A 129 -12.29 -0.47 -7.46
C ALA A 129 -11.79 -1.92 -7.68
N CYS A 130 -10.82 -2.42 -6.89
CA CYS A 130 -10.28 -3.78 -7.10
C CYS A 130 -11.24 -4.90 -6.72
N THR A 131 -12.26 -4.63 -5.90
CA THR A 131 -13.29 -5.60 -5.53
C THR A 131 -14.56 -5.46 -6.36
N TYR A 132 -14.52 -4.67 -7.45
CA TYR A 132 -15.61 -4.53 -8.39
C TYR A 132 -15.32 -5.25 -9.71
N GLU A 133 -16.36 -5.82 -10.31
CA GLU A 133 -16.28 -6.60 -11.53
C GLU A 133 -17.45 -6.24 -12.46
N PHE A 134 -17.23 -6.40 -13.77
CA PHE A 134 -18.33 -6.31 -14.74
C PHE A 134 -19.14 -7.59 -14.73
N SER A 135 -20.45 -7.50 -14.51
CA SER A 135 -21.38 -8.59 -14.78
C SER A 135 -21.64 -8.77 -16.28
N ASN A 136 -22.30 -9.88 -16.62
CA ASN A 136 -22.57 -10.27 -18.01
C ASN A 136 -23.43 -9.25 -18.77
N ASP A 137 -24.28 -8.51 -18.06
CA ASP A 137 -25.11 -7.40 -18.57
C ASP A 137 -24.34 -6.07 -18.71
N GLY A 138 -23.03 -6.07 -18.45
CA GLY A 138 -22.18 -4.88 -18.53
C GLY A 138 -22.29 -3.94 -17.33
N LYS A 139 -22.96 -4.33 -16.25
CA LYS A 139 -23.02 -3.57 -15.00
C LYS A 139 -21.79 -3.80 -14.12
N ILE A 140 -21.40 -2.80 -13.34
CA ILE A 140 -20.31 -2.89 -12.37
C ILE A 140 -20.90 -3.26 -11.01
N LYS A 141 -20.42 -4.36 -10.41
CA LYS A 141 -20.89 -4.86 -9.11
C LYS A 141 -19.71 -5.21 -8.21
N ASN A 142 -19.86 -4.94 -6.92
CA ASN A 142 -18.92 -5.43 -5.91
C ASN A 142 -19.01 -6.96 -5.85
N ASN A 143 -17.86 -7.64 -5.80
CA ASN A 143 -17.79 -9.11 -5.80
C ASN A 143 -18.10 -9.75 -4.43
N GLY A 144 -18.38 -8.95 -3.41
CA GLY A 144 -18.80 -9.38 -2.08
C GLY A 144 -17.65 -9.76 -1.15
N THR A 145 -16.39 -9.70 -1.59
CA THR A 145 -15.22 -10.06 -0.78
C THR A 145 -14.92 -8.99 0.27
N VAL A 146 -14.79 -7.74 -0.17
CA VAL A 146 -14.66 -6.55 0.68
C VAL A 146 -15.52 -5.45 0.07
N LYS A 147 -16.44 -4.89 0.86
CA LYS A 147 -17.36 -3.84 0.39
C LYS A 147 -16.63 -2.55 0.08
N GLU A 148 -15.80 -2.12 1.02
CA GLU A 148 -15.00 -0.91 0.89
C GLU A 148 -13.59 -1.19 1.41
N VAL A 149 -12.62 -1.21 0.50
CA VAL A 149 -11.22 -1.54 0.84
C VAL A 149 -10.61 -0.38 1.63
N ALA A 150 -10.78 0.85 1.15
CA ALA A 150 -10.27 2.06 1.75
C ALA A 150 -11.30 2.75 2.66
N LYS A 151 -12.07 1.95 3.41
CA LYS A 151 -13.09 2.47 4.33
C LYS A 151 -12.50 3.51 5.29
N GLY A 152 -13.04 4.73 5.24
CA GLY A 152 -12.61 5.85 6.07
C GLY A 152 -11.34 6.59 5.61
N TRP A 153 -10.79 6.24 4.45
CA TRP A 153 -9.65 6.97 3.87
C TRP A 153 -10.07 8.28 3.19
N TYR A 154 -11.34 8.36 2.80
CA TYR A 154 -11.97 9.56 2.28
C TYR A 154 -13.35 9.75 2.92
N MET A 155 -13.90 10.96 2.81
CA MET A 155 -15.16 11.35 3.47
C MET A 155 -16.40 10.58 2.94
N PHE A 156 -16.29 9.89 1.81
CA PHE A 156 -17.29 8.98 1.25
C PHE A 156 -16.60 7.93 0.35
N ASP A 157 -17.29 6.82 0.03
CA ASP A 157 -16.83 5.85 -0.97
C ASP A 157 -16.90 6.44 -2.40
N PRO A 158 -15.76 6.65 -3.08
CA PRO A 158 -15.74 7.18 -4.44
C PRO A 158 -16.44 6.29 -5.47
N MET A 159 -16.65 5.00 -5.18
CA MET A 159 -17.42 4.10 -6.04
C MET A 159 -18.93 4.42 -6.03
N LYS A 160 -19.42 5.39 -5.24
CA LYS A 160 -20.82 5.87 -5.34
C LYS A 160 -21.23 6.29 -6.76
N ASP A 161 -20.26 6.69 -7.59
CA ASP A 161 -20.46 7.15 -8.96
C ASP A 161 -20.41 6.02 -10.01
N ILE A 162 -20.63 4.75 -9.62
CA ILE A 162 -20.64 3.55 -10.51
C ILE A 162 -21.34 3.77 -11.86
N LYS A 163 -22.50 4.44 -11.87
CA LYS A 163 -23.25 4.69 -13.12
C LYS A 163 -22.46 5.53 -14.13
N LEU A 164 -21.63 6.46 -13.67
CA LEU A 164 -20.76 7.27 -14.53
C LEU A 164 -19.58 6.45 -15.07
N PHE A 165 -19.02 5.53 -14.26
CA PHE A 165 -18.01 4.58 -14.71
C PHE A 165 -18.56 3.62 -15.77
N GLU A 166 -19.77 3.07 -15.57
CA GLU A 166 -20.48 2.24 -16.56
C GLU A 166 -20.74 3.00 -17.86
N ASP A 167 -21.21 4.25 -17.77
CA ASP A 167 -21.50 5.08 -18.95
C ASP A 167 -20.23 5.39 -19.75
N PHE A 168 -19.14 5.74 -19.05
CA PHE A 168 -17.85 5.95 -19.69
C PHE A 168 -17.37 4.67 -20.37
N ALA A 169 -17.40 3.53 -19.68
CA ALA A 169 -16.94 2.26 -20.22
C ALA A 169 -17.71 1.85 -21.48
N ARG A 170 -19.02 2.09 -21.50
CA ARG A 170 -19.89 1.84 -22.64
C ARG A 170 -19.60 2.78 -23.81
N LYS A 171 -19.59 4.10 -23.56
CA LYS A 171 -19.38 5.12 -24.61
C LYS A 171 -17.99 5.04 -25.22
N SER A 172 -16.98 4.77 -24.39
CA SER A 172 -15.58 4.70 -24.83
C SER A 172 -15.15 3.35 -25.37
N ASN A 173 -16.01 2.33 -25.31
CA ASN A 173 -15.67 0.96 -25.65
C ASN A 173 -14.48 0.41 -24.84
N PHE A 174 -14.37 0.84 -23.57
CA PHE A 174 -13.28 0.48 -22.67
C PHE A 174 -13.07 -1.04 -22.57
N ARG A 175 -14.15 -1.83 -22.48
CA ARG A 175 -14.02 -3.29 -22.33
C ARG A 175 -13.32 -3.93 -23.53
N LYS A 176 -13.53 -3.41 -24.75
CA LYS A 176 -12.79 -3.82 -25.94
C LYS A 176 -11.33 -3.41 -25.85
N PHE A 177 -11.05 -2.18 -25.41
CA PHE A 177 -9.68 -1.70 -25.16
C PHE A 177 -8.96 -2.63 -24.18
N TYR A 178 -9.54 -2.90 -23.00
CA TYR A 178 -8.97 -3.78 -22.00
C TYR A 178 -8.76 -5.22 -22.50
N LYS A 179 -9.74 -5.77 -23.24
CA LYS A 179 -9.59 -7.12 -23.84
C LYS A 179 -8.44 -7.17 -24.84
N ASN A 180 -8.28 -6.16 -25.68
CA ASN A 180 -7.20 -6.07 -26.65
C ASN A 180 -5.81 -5.98 -25.98
N HIS A 181 -5.75 -5.45 -24.76
CA HIS A 181 -4.51 -5.31 -23.98
C HIS A 181 -4.20 -6.49 -23.07
N LYS A 182 -4.99 -7.58 -23.10
CA LYS A 182 -4.77 -8.74 -22.22
C LYS A 182 -3.36 -9.33 -22.32
N ASN A 183 -2.79 -9.41 -23.52
CA ASN A 183 -1.42 -9.92 -23.69
C ASN A 183 -0.39 -8.99 -23.05
N TYR A 184 -0.56 -7.66 -23.20
CA TYR A 184 0.29 -6.68 -22.55
C TYR A 184 0.23 -6.79 -21.02
N TYR A 185 -0.97 -6.84 -20.44
CA TYR A 185 -1.15 -7.02 -19.00
C TYR A 185 -0.57 -8.33 -18.48
N ASN A 186 -0.77 -9.44 -19.20
CA ASN A 186 -0.19 -10.74 -18.83
C ASN A 186 1.35 -10.70 -18.88
N GLY A 187 1.93 -9.96 -19.83
CA GLY A 187 3.36 -9.69 -19.89
C GLY A 187 3.86 -8.95 -18.65
N LEU A 188 3.17 -7.88 -18.24
CA LEU A 188 3.50 -7.14 -17.02
C LEU A 188 3.40 -8.01 -15.77
N ILE A 189 2.35 -8.83 -15.65
CA ILE A 189 2.19 -9.76 -14.52
C ILE A 189 3.32 -10.81 -14.51
N THR A 190 3.76 -11.27 -15.69
CA THR A 190 4.89 -12.20 -15.80
C THR A 190 6.18 -11.55 -15.32
N THR A 191 6.50 -10.34 -15.79
CA THR A 191 7.65 -9.57 -15.32
C THR A 191 7.58 -9.31 -13.81
N TYR A 192 6.40 -8.95 -13.30
CA TYR A 192 6.18 -8.72 -11.88
C TYR A 192 6.53 -9.93 -11.03
N ASN A 193 6.02 -11.12 -11.42
CA ASN A 193 6.31 -12.37 -10.72
C ASN A 193 7.79 -12.76 -10.79
N GLN A 194 8.47 -12.45 -11.90
CA GLN A 194 9.89 -12.74 -12.06
C GLN A 194 10.76 -11.88 -11.14
N LEU A 195 10.39 -10.61 -10.93
CA LEU A 195 11.22 -9.64 -10.20
C LEU A 195 10.83 -9.50 -8.73
N ASN A 196 9.64 -9.99 -8.33
CA ASN A 196 9.13 -9.88 -6.96
C ASN A 196 8.82 -11.27 -6.40
N PRO A 197 9.80 -11.98 -5.82
CA PRO A 197 9.59 -13.30 -5.24
C PRO A 197 8.86 -13.23 -3.88
N VAL A 198 7.61 -12.75 -3.88
CA VAL A 198 6.84 -12.39 -2.68
C VAL A 198 6.75 -13.52 -1.66
N GLN A 199 6.49 -14.76 -2.09
CA GLN A 199 6.42 -15.89 -1.17
C GLN A 199 7.76 -16.17 -0.48
N LYS A 200 8.90 -15.97 -1.17
CA LYS A 200 10.24 -16.10 -0.59
C LYS A 200 10.48 -15.02 0.47
N MET A 201 10.12 -13.78 0.15
CA MET A 201 10.23 -12.63 1.07
C MET A 201 9.38 -12.83 2.32
N GLN A 202 8.11 -13.19 2.16
CA GLN A 202 7.19 -13.48 3.27
C GLN A 202 7.73 -14.60 4.17
N LYS A 203 8.12 -15.74 3.59
CA LYS A 203 8.64 -16.87 4.37
C LYS A 203 9.90 -16.49 5.16
N TRP A 204 10.77 -15.66 4.59
CA TRP A 204 11.94 -15.16 5.30
C TRP A 204 11.54 -14.26 6.47
N LEU A 205 10.61 -13.33 6.26
CA LEU A 205 10.09 -12.45 7.32
C LEU A 205 9.40 -13.24 8.44
N ASP A 206 8.51 -14.18 8.09
CA ASP A 206 7.83 -15.06 9.05
C ASP A 206 8.83 -15.79 9.97
N ASN A 207 9.85 -16.38 9.36
CA ASN A 207 10.90 -17.09 10.09
C ASN A 207 11.74 -16.14 10.94
N LYS A 208 12.08 -14.96 10.41
CA LYS A 208 12.97 -14.01 11.09
C LYS A 208 12.30 -13.36 12.30
N PHE A 209 11.01 -13.08 12.19
CA PHE A 209 10.22 -12.40 13.22
C PHE A 209 9.46 -13.37 14.14
N GLY A 210 9.28 -14.62 13.75
CA GLY A 210 8.59 -15.65 14.55
C GLY A 210 7.08 -15.50 14.56
N PHE A 211 6.52 -14.65 13.70
CA PHE A 211 5.10 -14.48 13.45
C PHE A 211 4.90 -14.10 11.99
N GLY A 212 3.71 -14.31 11.45
CA GLY A 212 3.44 -14.08 10.04
C GLY A 212 2.06 -13.54 9.74
N TYR A 213 1.89 -13.07 8.51
CA TYR A 213 0.64 -12.50 8.02
C TYR A 213 0.16 -13.31 6.82
N GLY A 214 -1.10 -13.74 6.84
CA GLY A 214 -1.62 -14.82 6.00
C GLY A 214 -1.25 -14.78 4.51
N SER A 215 -1.96 -14.01 3.70
CA SER A 215 -1.79 -13.99 2.24
C SER A 215 -1.73 -12.56 1.69
N TYR A 216 -1.19 -12.41 0.48
CA TYR A 216 -1.10 -11.13 -0.20
C TYR A 216 -1.90 -11.14 -1.51
N ALA A 217 -2.66 -10.07 -1.76
CA ALA A 217 -3.29 -9.80 -3.05
C ALA A 217 -2.75 -8.47 -3.57
N ILE A 218 -1.89 -8.54 -4.58
CA ILE A 218 -1.24 -7.37 -5.17
C ILE A 218 -2.04 -6.97 -6.42
N TYR A 219 -2.43 -5.71 -6.46
CA TYR A 219 -3.11 -5.09 -7.58
C TYR A 219 -2.23 -3.97 -8.12
N PHE A 220 -2.10 -3.87 -9.43
CA PHE A 220 -1.42 -2.74 -10.04
C PHE A 220 -2.10 -2.33 -11.34
N SER A 221 -1.78 -1.11 -11.78
CA SER A 221 -2.09 -0.61 -13.12
C SER A 221 -0.78 -0.12 -13.74
N PRO A 222 -0.61 -0.23 -15.07
CA PRO A 222 0.58 0.33 -15.73
C PRO A 222 0.66 1.86 -15.65
N LEU A 223 -0.38 2.50 -15.12
CA LEU A 223 -0.52 3.94 -14.97
C LEU A 223 -0.22 4.44 -13.55
N VAL A 224 0.05 3.54 -12.60
CA VAL A 224 0.38 3.89 -11.21
C VAL A 224 1.89 4.04 -11.08
N ASN A 225 2.33 5.20 -10.59
CA ASN A 225 3.72 5.45 -10.22
C ASN A 225 3.91 5.23 -8.70
N GLY A 226 4.62 6.09 -7.96
CA GLY A 226 4.97 5.88 -6.54
C GLY A 226 3.84 5.97 -5.50
N ALA A 227 2.58 6.14 -5.90
CA ALA A 227 1.44 6.23 -4.98
C ALA A 227 0.98 4.85 -4.49
N HIS A 228 1.80 4.21 -3.64
CA HIS A 228 1.52 2.88 -3.10
C HIS A 228 0.57 2.92 -1.89
N SER A 229 -0.17 1.83 -1.68
CA SER A 229 -1.00 1.67 -0.50
C SER A 229 -1.24 0.20 -0.17
N THR A 230 -1.52 -0.09 1.10
CA THR A 230 -1.86 -1.44 1.56
C THR A 230 -3.02 -1.40 2.54
N GLN A 231 -3.78 -2.48 2.62
CA GLN A 231 -4.83 -2.65 3.61
C GLN A 231 -4.99 -4.12 3.98
N ARG A 232 -5.05 -4.40 5.28
CA ARG A 232 -5.19 -5.75 5.82
C ARG A 232 -6.62 -6.03 6.28
N PHE A 233 -7.11 -7.21 5.96
CA PHE A 233 -8.42 -7.71 6.37
C PHE A 233 -8.30 -9.07 7.05
N GLU A 234 -9.23 -9.33 7.96
CA GLU A 234 -9.35 -10.61 8.63
C GLU A 234 -10.82 -11.04 8.72
N ASP A 235 -11.08 -12.27 8.32
CA ASP A 235 -12.37 -12.92 8.47
C ASP A 235 -12.23 -14.44 8.51
N ASN A 236 -13.05 -15.11 9.32
CA ASN A 236 -13.09 -16.57 9.43
C ASN A 236 -11.70 -17.23 9.63
N GLY A 237 -10.85 -16.62 10.45
CA GLY A 237 -9.49 -17.12 10.74
C GLY A 237 -8.52 -17.01 9.57
N PHE A 238 -8.84 -16.19 8.57
CA PHE A 238 -7.98 -15.91 7.42
C PHE A 238 -7.66 -14.43 7.33
N THR A 239 -6.36 -14.12 7.26
CA THR A 239 -5.85 -12.76 7.08
C THR A 239 -5.32 -12.60 5.66
N GLN A 240 -5.72 -11.51 5.00
CA GLN A 240 -5.18 -11.13 3.69
C GLN A 240 -4.86 -9.64 3.66
N THR A 241 -3.67 -9.32 3.16
CA THR A 241 -3.26 -7.95 2.88
C THR A 241 -3.43 -7.67 1.39
N MET A 242 -4.27 -6.70 1.06
CA MET A 242 -4.41 -6.16 -0.29
C MET A 242 -3.40 -5.04 -0.48
N MET A 243 -2.61 -5.09 -1.54
CA MET A 243 -1.51 -4.16 -1.81
C MET A 243 -1.70 -3.54 -3.20
N PHE A 244 -1.38 -2.26 -3.32
CA PHE A 244 -1.55 -1.47 -4.53
C PHE A 244 -0.22 -0.81 -4.88
N ILE A 245 0.62 -1.54 -5.60
CA ILE A 245 2.03 -1.18 -5.87
C ILE A 245 2.19 -0.92 -7.37
N ASN A 246 3.12 -0.05 -7.77
CA ASN A 246 3.43 0.19 -9.18
C ASN A 246 3.84 -1.10 -9.92
N ARG A 247 3.81 -1.08 -11.26
CA ARG A 247 4.34 -2.19 -12.07
C ARG A 247 5.85 -2.37 -11.82
N ALA A 248 6.32 -3.61 -12.00
CA ALA A 248 7.75 -3.89 -12.01
C ALA A 248 8.33 -3.68 -13.40
N GLU A 249 9.59 -3.24 -13.47
CA GLU A 249 10.27 -2.94 -14.72
C GLU A 249 11.59 -3.69 -14.85
N LEU A 250 11.91 -4.09 -16.09
CA LEU A 250 13.24 -4.58 -16.43
C LEU A 250 14.05 -3.44 -17.02
N ASP A 251 15.15 -3.12 -16.37
CA ASP A 251 16.21 -2.31 -16.93
C ASP A 251 17.25 -3.22 -17.60
N LYS A 252 17.47 -3.00 -18.90
CA LYS A 252 18.42 -3.79 -19.70
C LYS A 252 19.88 -3.49 -19.32
N GLU A 253 20.15 -2.39 -18.63
CA GLU A 253 21.48 -2.03 -18.15
C GLU A 253 21.89 -2.85 -16.93
N TYR A 254 20.93 -3.44 -16.21
CA TYR A 254 21.18 -4.21 -15.01
C TYR A 254 21.14 -5.73 -15.26
N SER A 255 21.92 -6.46 -14.46
CA SER A 255 21.83 -7.91 -14.41
C SER A 255 20.43 -8.37 -13.94
N LYS A 256 20.09 -9.64 -14.19
CA LYS A 256 18.82 -10.21 -13.70
C LYS A 256 18.69 -10.07 -12.18
N THR A 257 19.77 -10.34 -11.44
CA THR A 257 19.74 -10.23 -9.97
C THR A 257 19.55 -8.79 -9.53
N ILE A 258 20.26 -7.82 -10.14
CA ILE A 258 20.10 -6.42 -9.73
C ILE A 258 18.70 -5.88 -10.05
N ASN A 259 18.11 -6.25 -11.19
CA ASN A 259 16.70 -5.97 -11.47
C ASN A 259 15.79 -6.53 -10.36
N GLU A 260 15.96 -7.80 -9.98
CA GLU A 260 15.18 -8.41 -8.90
C GLU A 260 15.37 -7.67 -7.58
N LEU A 261 16.60 -7.31 -7.21
CA LEU A 261 16.88 -6.59 -5.96
C LEU A 261 16.33 -5.15 -5.94
N LEU A 262 16.26 -4.47 -7.09
CA LEU A 262 15.70 -3.13 -7.19
C LEU A 262 14.18 -3.14 -7.07
N GLU A 263 13.53 -4.03 -7.80
CA GLU A 263 12.07 -4.14 -7.85
C GLU A 263 11.51 -4.77 -6.57
N SER A 264 12.06 -5.90 -6.13
CA SER A 264 11.58 -6.58 -4.92
C SER A 264 11.73 -5.76 -3.66
N ARG A 265 12.69 -4.81 -3.60
CA ARG A 265 12.79 -3.84 -2.50
C ARG A 265 11.45 -3.13 -2.30
N VAL A 266 10.84 -2.63 -3.37
CA VAL A 266 9.62 -1.82 -3.29
C VAL A 266 8.51 -2.63 -2.63
N VAL A 267 8.32 -3.87 -3.04
CA VAL A 267 7.30 -4.75 -2.47
C VAL A 267 7.67 -5.21 -1.06
N PHE A 268 8.94 -5.52 -0.83
CA PHE A 268 9.44 -5.96 0.46
C PHE A 268 9.18 -4.91 1.54
N THR A 269 9.47 -3.64 1.28
CA THR A 269 9.29 -2.56 2.26
C THR A 269 7.82 -2.31 2.59
N GLU A 270 6.90 -2.59 1.67
CA GLU A 270 5.46 -2.51 1.96
C GLU A 270 4.98 -3.72 2.80
N ILE A 271 5.58 -4.89 2.57
CA ILE A 271 5.27 -6.12 3.32
C ILE A 271 5.81 -6.02 4.74
N ASP A 272 7.08 -5.62 4.88
CA ASP A 272 7.81 -5.72 6.13
C ASP A 272 7.34 -4.73 7.19
N HIS A 273 6.65 -3.65 6.82
CA HIS A 273 5.96 -2.77 7.77
C HIS A 273 5.00 -3.55 8.69
N ASN A 274 4.41 -4.65 8.20
CA ASN A 274 3.56 -5.51 9.02
C ASN A 274 4.35 -6.22 10.13
N TYR A 275 5.67 -6.38 9.99
CA TYR A 275 6.56 -7.02 10.95
C TYR A 275 7.33 -5.99 11.77
N VAL A 276 7.87 -4.95 11.12
CA VAL A 276 8.66 -3.89 11.73
C VAL A 276 7.84 -3.11 12.75
N ASN A 277 6.64 -2.65 12.38
CA ASN A 277 5.84 -1.77 13.22
C ASN A 277 5.44 -2.45 14.56
N PRO A 278 4.95 -3.71 14.59
CA PRO A 278 4.65 -4.38 15.86
C PRO A 278 5.85 -4.62 16.77
N VAL A 279 7.06 -4.77 16.22
CA VAL A 279 8.28 -4.79 17.05
C VAL A 279 8.56 -3.40 17.60
N SER A 280 8.48 -2.36 16.75
CA SER A 280 8.65 -0.97 17.18
C SER A 280 7.68 -0.55 18.29
N ASP A 281 6.44 -1.01 18.25
CA ASP A 281 5.42 -0.70 19.26
C ASP A 281 5.87 -1.12 20.67
N ARG A 282 6.61 -2.23 20.79
CA ARG A 282 7.17 -2.70 22.07
C ARG A 282 8.31 -1.84 22.59
N HIS A 283 8.95 -1.05 21.72
CA HIS A 283 10.10 -0.20 22.02
C HIS A 283 9.79 1.30 21.90
N LEU A 284 8.50 1.69 21.86
CA LEU A 284 8.05 3.03 21.52
C LEU A 284 8.75 4.15 22.30
N GLU A 285 8.87 4.02 23.62
CA GLU A 285 9.49 5.07 24.45
C GLU A 285 10.99 5.20 24.18
N LYS A 286 11.68 4.08 23.94
CA LYS A 286 13.10 4.11 23.59
C LYS A 286 13.30 4.70 22.18
N ILE A 287 12.40 4.41 21.24
CA ILE A 287 12.41 5.05 19.91
C ILE A 287 12.25 6.57 20.03
N LYS A 288 11.24 7.03 20.79
CA LYS A 288 11.01 8.46 21.03
C LYS A 288 12.26 9.15 21.59
N TYR A 289 12.97 8.48 22.50
CA TYR A 289 14.19 9.01 23.09
C TYR A 289 15.39 9.00 22.12
N SER A 290 15.68 7.86 21.48
CA SER A 290 16.84 7.71 20.58
C SER A 290 16.74 8.56 19.32
N PHE A 291 15.52 8.85 18.85
CA PHE A 291 15.25 9.65 17.65
C PHE A 291 14.61 11.02 17.98
N SER A 292 14.80 11.54 19.20
CA SER A 292 14.14 12.78 19.63
C SER A 292 14.58 14.02 18.83
N ASN A 293 15.83 14.07 18.36
CA ASN A 293 16.31 15.11 17.46
C ASN A 293 16.15 14.68 15.99
N LEU A 294 14.96 14.87 15.44
CA LEU A 294 14.59 14.39 14.11
C LEU A 294 15.48 14.93 12.99
N GLU A 295 15.99 16.17 13.11
CA GLU A 295 16.83 16.82 12.11
C GLU A 295 18.21 16.17 11.97
N LYS A 296 18.64 15.35 12.95
CA LYS A 296 19.84 14.50 12.80
C LYS A 296 19.61 13.31 11.88
N TRP A 297 18.35 12.89 11.71
CA TRP A 297 17.98 11.63 11.07
C TRP A 297 17.35 11.82 9.69
N ALA A 298 16.68 12.94 9.45
CA ALA A 298 16.11 13.28 8.16
C ALA A 298 16.14 14.80 7.95
N MET A 299 16.21 15.21 6.68
CA MET A 299 16.09 16.60 6.31
C MET A 299 14.71 17.16 6.67
N SER A 300 14.64 18.45 7.00
CA SER A 300 13.43 19.12 7.52
C SER A 300 12.22 18.99 6.60
N ASP A 301 12.49 18.91 5.31
CA ASP A 301 11.53 18.78 4.21
C ASP A 301 10.85 17.39 4.23
N VAL A 302 11.58 16.33 4.55
CA VAL A 302 11.03 14.97 4.77
C VAL A 302 10.24 14.85 6.07
N LEU A 303 10.57 15.65 7.08
CA LEU A 303 9.89 15.64 8.38
C LEU A 303 8.44 16.13 8.33
N THR A 304 7.96 16.72 7.23
CA THR A 304 6.52 17.00 7.04
C THR A 304 5.68 15.72 6.98
N THR A 305 6.26 14.64 6.41
CA THR A 305 5.63 13.32 6.30
C THR A 305 6.05 12.40 7.44
N TYR A 306 7.37 12.35 7.72
CA TYR A 306 7.98 11.57 8.79
C TYR A 306 8.14 12.41 10.06
N ASN A 307 7.03 13.01 10.50
CA ASN A 307 6.98 14.00 11.57
C ASN A 307 7.11 13.43 13.00
N SER A 308 7.67 12.24 13.17
CA SER A 308 7.86 11.64 14.50
C SER A 308 9.03 10.65 14.50
N ALA A 309 9.63 10.47 15.68
CA ALA A 309 10.70 9.51 15.93
C ALA A 309 10.31 8.10 15.47
N TYR A 310 9.07 7.70 15.75
CA TYR A 310 8.52 6.40 15.35
C TYR A 310 8.51 6.20 13.84
N LYS A 311 8.00 7.19 13.09
CA LYS A 311 7.96 7.12 11.62
C LYS A 311 9.35 7.06 11.01
N VAL A 312 10.27 7.92 11.48
CA VAL A 312 11.66 7.93 10.98
C VAL A 312 12.36 6.61 11.28
N PHE A 313 12.25 6.10 12.51
CA PHE A 313 12.88 4.84 12.90
C PHE A 313 12.34 3.65 12.11
N ASN A 314 11.01 3.55 11.94
CA ASN A 314 10.43 2.44 11.19
C ASN A 314 10.86 2.45 9.72
N GLU A 315 10.99 3.63 9.12
CA GLU A 315 11.47 3.76 7.75
C GLU A 315 12.93 3.29 7.60
N TYR A 316 13.79 3.66 8.56
CA TYR A 316 15.16 3.13 8.63
C TYR A 316 15.16 1.61 8.79
N MET A 317 14.35 1.07 9.69
CA MET A 317 14.28 -0.36 9.97
C MET A 317 13.81 -1.15 8.75
N THR A 318 12.77 -0.72 8.06
CA THR A 318 12.22 -1.38 6.87
C THR A 318 13.29 -1.53 5.77
N PHE A 319 14.02 -0.45 5.45
CA PHE A 319 15.10 -0.53 4.47
C PHE A 319 16.31 -1.34 4.97
N ALA A 320 16.61 -1.31 6.28
CA ALA A 320 17.71 -2.08 6.85
C ALA A 320 17.42 -3.59 6.94
N VAL A 321 16.18 -3.98 7.24
CA VAL A 321 15.72 -5.38 7.22
C VAL A 321 15.83 -5.97 5.82
N TYR A 322 15.56 -5.18 4.78
CA TYR A 322 15.79 -5.61 3.41
C TYR A 322 17.26 -5.96 3.14
N SER A 323 18.22 -5.22 3.68
CA SER A 323 19.64 -5.57 3.59
C SER A 323 19.93 -6.97 4.18
N LEU A 324 19.27 -7.34 5.28
CA LEU A 324 19.44 -8.67 5.88
C LEU A 324 18.80 -9.76 5.02
N TYR A 325 17.64 -9.49 4.44
CA TYR A 325 17.02 -10.40 3.48
C TYR A 325 17.98 -10.71 2.33
N ILE A 326 18.61 -9.69 1.75
CA ILE A 326 19.57 -9.89 0.66
C ILE A 326 20.77 -10.71 1.14
N LEU A 327 21.33 -10.36 2.30
CA LEU A 327 22.50 -11.01 2.88
C LEU A 327 22.31 -12.52 3.13
N ASP A 328 21.07 -12.97 3.36
CA ASP A 328 20.77 -14.38 3.60
C ASP A 328 20.35 -15.15 2.35
N ASN A 329 19.97 -14.45 1.26
CA ASN A 329 19.31 -15.08 0.12
C ASN A 329 20.04 -14.92 -1.22
N TYR A 330 21.09 -14.10 -1.27
CA TYR A 330 21.86 -13.78 -2.47
C TYR A 330 23.36 -13.88 -2.19
N LYS A 331 24.18 -13.88 -3.24
CA LYS A 331 25.63 -13.99 -3.10
C LYS A 331 26.21 -12.71 -2.51
N GLU A 332 27.34 -12.85 -1.82
CA GLU A 332 28.03 -11.72 -1.18
C GLU A 332 28.43 -10.62 -2.20
N ASP A 333 28.83 -10.98 -3.42
CA ASP A 333 29.19 -9.99 -4.45
C ASP A 333 27.97 -9.24 -4.98
N GLU A 334 26.81 -9.91 -5.12
CA GLU A 334 25.53 -9.27 -5.50
C GLU A 334 25.06 -8.32 -4.39
N PHE A 335 25.23 -8.71 -3.13
CA PHE A 335 24.96 -7.85 -1.98
C PHE A 335 25.85 -6.60 -1.97
N LYS A 336 27.16 -6.77 -2.20
CA LYS A 336 28.12 -5.65 -2.28
C LYS A 336 27.84 -4.71 -3.45
N GLU A 337 27.38 -5.23 -4.58
CA GLU A 337 26.96 -4.44 -5.74
C GLU A 337 25.71 -3.61 -5.43
N TYR A 338 24.69 -4.22 -4.79
CA TYR A 338 23.42 -3.56 -4.53
C TYR A 338 23.44 -2.57 -3.35
N LEU A 339 24.16 -2.89 -2.27
CA LEU A 339 24.13 -2.13 -1.01
C LEU A 339 24.39 -0.62 -1.19
N PRO A 340 25.39 -0.17 -2.00
CA PRO A 340 25.59 1.25 -2.28
C PRO A 340 24.38 1.92 -2.96
N MET A 341 23.64 1.19 -3.82
CA MET A 341 22.44 1.72 -4.48
C MET A 341 21.32 1.95 -3.47
N LEU A 342 21.13 1.03 -2.52
CA LEU A 342 20.17 1.16 -1.43
C LEU A 342 20.52 2.34 -0.50
N GLU A 343 21.79 2.43 -0.10
CA GLU A 343 22.29 3.54 0.74
C GLU A 343 22.09 4.89 0.04
N LYS A 344 22.45 4.98 -1.24
CA LYS A 344 22.25 6.17 -2.08
C LYS A 344 20.78 6.55 -2.18
N LYS A 345 19.89 5.57 -2.39
CA LYS A 345 18.43 5.80 -2.46
C LYS A 345 17.93 6.45 -1.18
N MET A 346 18.32 5.95 -0.01
CA MET A 346 17.87 6.49 1.27
C MET A 346 18.47 7.84 1.62
N VAL A 347 19.79 8.00 1.43
CA VAL A 347 20.50 9.23 1.82
C VAL A 347 20.25 10.37 0.83
N GLU A 348 20.45 10.13 -0.47
CA GLU A 348 20.44 11.20 -1.47
C GLU A 348 19.04 11.50 -2.01
N GLN A 349 18.21 10.47 -2.21
CA GLN A 349 16.89 10.65 -2.83
C GLN A 349 15.78 10.79 -1.79
N ARG A 350 15.78 9.96 -0.73
CA ARG A 350 14.78 10.01 0.36
C ARG A 350 15.21 10.88 1.55
N LYS A 351 16.42 11.46 1.50
CA LYS A 351 16.97 12.43 2.48
C LYS A 351 17.02 11.95 3.94
N PHE A 352 17.22 10.65 4.14
CA PHE A 352 17.50 10.07 5.45
C PHE A 352 19.00 10.11 5.76
N ILE A 353 19.40 11.16 6.49
CA ILE A 353 20.78 11.64 6.64
C ILE A 353 21.76 10.55 7.10
N LYS A 354 21.36 9.75 8.10
CA LYS A 354 22.20 8.75 8.78
C LYS A 354 21.93 7.31 8.37
N PHE A 355 21.14 7.10 7.31
CA PHE A 355 20.73 5.75 6.93
C PHE A 355 21.91 4.84 6.61
N LYS A 356 22.95 5.36 5.95
CA LYS A 356 24.13 4.58 5.59
C LYS A 356 24.84 4.02 6.84
N GLU A 357 25.14 4.86 7.83
CA GLU A 357 25.80 4.42 9.07
C GLU A 357 24.91 3.48 9.89
N PHE A 358 23.60 3.77 9.95
CA PHE A 358 22.63 2.90 10.62
C PHE A 358 22.59 1.51 9.97
N ASN A 359 22.43 1.44 8.65
CA ASN A 359 22.31 0.19 7.90
C ASN A 359 23.58 -0.66 8.03
N ARG A 360 24.77 -0.05 7.93
CA ARG A 360 26.04 -0.77 8.10
C ARG A 360 26.19 -1.32 9.51
N THR A 361 25.89 -0.53 10.53
CA THR A 361 25.89 -0.97 11.92
C THR A 361 24.94 -2.14 12.16
N PHE A 362 23.75 -2.09 11.54
CA PHE A 362 22.75 -3.16 11.59
C PHE A 362 23.26 -4.46 10.95
N ILE A 363 23.83 -4.37 9.75
CA ILE A 363 24.41 -5.50 9.02
C ILE A 363 25.58 -6.11 9.79
N GLU A 364 26.49 -5.29 10.32
CA GLU A 364 27.64 -5.76 11.10
C GLU A 364 27.20 -6.54 12.33
N LYS A 365 26.24 -6.01 13.10
CA LYS A 365 25.68 -6.70 14.25
C LYS A 365 25.04 -8.03 13.85
N TYR A 366 24.33 -8.05 12.73
CA TYR A 366 23.72 -9.25 12.19
C TYR A 366 24.73 -10.31 11.77
N ARG A 367 25.83 -9.92 11.11
CA ARG A 367 26.88 -10.86 10.67
C ARG A 367 27.54 -11.60 11.84
N LEU A 368 27.64 -10.97 13.00
CA LEU A 368 28.15 -11.61 14.22
C LEU A 368 27.23 -12.72 14.75
N ASN A 369 25.92 -12.60 14.50
CA ASN A 369 24.94 -13.62 14.87
C ASN A 369 23.69 -13.52 13.99
N LYS A 370 23.63 -14.30 12.90
CA LYS A 370 22.48 -14.32 11.98
C LYS A 370 21.17 -14.77 12.66
N ASN A 371 21.27 -15.51 13.76
CA ASN A 371 20.12 -15.98 14.54
C ASN A 371 19.64 -14.95 15.58
N ILE A 372 20.24 -13.76 15.65
CA ILE A 372 19.79 -12.70 16.56
C ILE A 372 18.30 -12.42 16.37
N LYS A 373 17.57 -12.34 17.49
CA LYS A 373 16.14 -12.03 17.46
C LYS A 373 15.92 -10.57 17.07
N PRO A 374 14.83 -10.22 16.35
CA PRO A 374 14.56 -8.83 16.00
C PRO A 374 14.56 -7.88 17.19
N ASP A 375 13.93 -8.22 18.32
CA ASP A 375 13.94 -7.37 19.52
C ASP A 375 15.34 -7.05 20.02
N GLU A 376 16.26 -8.03 20.04
CA GLU A 376 17.64 -7.82 20.46
C GLU A 376 18.40 -6.90 19.50
N LEU A 377 18.15 -7.06 18.20
CA LEU A 377 18.75 -6.22 17.17
C LEU A 377 18.20 -4.78 17.23
N TYR A 378 16.90 -4.60 17.53
CA TYR A 378 16.27 -3.30 17.77
C TYR A 378 16.90 -2.60 18.97
N ILE A 379 17.03 -3.28 20.11
CA ILE A 379 17.64 -2.72 21.31
C ILE A 379 19.07 -2.26 21.02
N TYR A 380 19.84 -3.08 20.30
CA TYR A 380 21.19 -2.73 19.88
C TYR A 380 21.22 -1.44 19.04
N MET A 381 20.36 -1.35 18.01
CA MET A 381 20.29 -0.15 17.17
C MET A 381 19.79 1.09 17.90
N LEU A 382 18.85 0.94 18.83
CA LEU A 382 18.34 2.05 19.63
C LEU A 382 19.40 2.57 20.61
N ASN A 383 20.24 1.69 21.18
CA ASN A 383 21.40 2.10 21.99
C ASN A 383 22.45 2.81 21.12
N TRP A 384 22.71 2.31 19.91
CA TRP A 384 23.60 2.97 18.97
C TRP A 384 23.09 4.37 18.60
N ALA A 385 21.80 4.48 18.25
CA ALA A 385 21.16 5.73 17.88
C ALA A 385 21.14 6.74 19.03
N GLU A 386 20.92 6.27 20.26
CA GLU A 386 21.00 7.09 21.48
C GLU A 386 22.37 7.77 21.63
N ASN A 387 23.46 7.04 21.35
CA ASN A 387 24.81 7.61 21.41
C ASN A 387 25.06 8.67 20.32
N ILE A 388 24.44 8.53 19.15
CA ILE A 388 24.46 9.55 18.11
C ILE A 388 23.60 10.76 18.51
N ASN A 389 22.49 10.54 19.20
CA ASN A 389 21.58 11.61 19.61
C ASN A 389 22.19 12.51 20.71
N LYS A 390 22.99 11.94 21.62
CA LYS A 390 23.68 12.65 22.71
C LYS A 390 24.90 13.47 22.27
N LYS A 391 25.52 13.12 21.15
CA LYS A 391 26.62 13.88 20.52
C LYS A 391 26.05 14.97 19.64
#